data_AF-A0AAV3IZ73-F1
#
_entry.id   AF-A0AAV3IZ73-F1
#
_cell.length_a   1.000
_cell.length_b   1.000
_cell.length_c   1.000
_cell.angle_alpha   90.00
_cell.angle_beta   90.00
_cell.angle_gamma   90.00
#
_symmetry.space_group_name_H-M   'P 1'
#
loop_
_entity.id
_entity.type
_entity.pdbx_description
1 polymer ?
#
loop_
_entity_poly.entity_id
_entity_poly.type
_entity_poly.pdbx_seq_one_letter_code
_entity_poly.pdbx_strand_id
1 'polypeptide(L)'
;MENIKFEDARKHLADLSDEELKARFWQLAEEVVEPMLDMGKKYTSPSIERSVLLRMGFSSIEATEIVKRVLSHELMGKGAGHIVYRIAKENGLSVRDAGLKLADGELWEQVDRIFKEAN
;
A
#
# COMPACT_ATOMS: atom_id res chain seq x y z
N MET A 1 24.57 21.65 14.32
CA MET A 1 24.67 20.43 15.14
C MET A 1 25.77 20.65 16.15
N GLU A 2 25.45 20.70 17.44
CA GLU A 2 26.47 20.73 18.49
C GLU A 2 27.35 19.48 18.38
N ASN A 3 28.67 19.66 18.53
CA ASN A 3 29.63 18.56 18.61
C ASN A 3 29.53 17.92 19.99
N ILE A 4 28.50 17.09 20.20
CA ILE A 4 28.36 16.30 21.42
C ILE A 4 29.47 15.25 21.44
N LYS A 5 30.30 15.26 22.49
CA LYS A 5 31.34 14.24 22.69
C LYS A 5 30.69 12.95 23.17
N PHE A 6 31.15 11.80 22.65
CA PHE A 6 30.62 10.47 23.01
C PHE A 6 30.59 10.22 24.52
N GLU A 7 31.65 10.62 25.24
CA GLU A 7 31.74 10.47 26.70
C GLU A 7 30.63 11.20 27.46
N ASP A 8 30.14 12.32 26.93
CA ASP A 8 29.01 13.05 27.52
C ASP A 8 27.68 12.41 27.14
N ALA A 9 27.53 11.95 25.90
CA ALA A 9 26.31 11.31 25.40
C ALA A 9 25.99 9.99 26.11
N ARG A 10 27.00 9.17 26.44
CA ARG A 10 26.79 7.84 27.02
C ARG A 10 26.51 7.81 28.52
N LYS A 11 26.62 8.93 29.24
CA LYS A 11 26.50 8.97 30.72
C LYS A 11 25.18 8.36 31.22
N HIS A 12 24.09 8.59 30.50
CA HIS A 12 22.77 8.06 30.83
C HIS A 12 22.61 6.54 30.61
N LEU A 13 23.63 5.87 30.08
CA LEU A 13 23.68 4.43 29.83
C LEU A 13 24.63 3.69 30.78
N ALA A 14 25.41 4.41 31.59
CA ALA A 14 26.57 3.85 32.30
C ALA A 14 26.17 2.76 33.32
N ASP A 15 24.96 2.85 33.87
CA ASP A 15 24.47 1.94 34.91
C ASP A 15 23.65 0.77 34.35
N LEU A 16 23.46 0.69 33.02
CA LEU A 16 22.76 -0.43 32.41
C LEU A 16 23.69 -1.65 32.25
N SER A 17 23.17 -2.83 32.61
CA SER A 17 23.79 -4.09 32.20
C SER A 17 23.74 -4.28 30.68
N ASP A 18 24.56 -5.19 30.15
CA ASP A 18 24.55 -5.53 28.72
C ASP A 18 23.16 -6.00 28.24
N GLU A 19 22.43 -6.73 29.10
CA GLU A 19 21.08 -7.20 28.80
C GLU A 19 20.07 -6.05 28.72
N GLU A 20 20.12 -5.11 29.68
CA GLU A 20 19.26 -3.93 29.69
C GLU A 20 19.59 -2.99 28.53
N LEU A 21 20.87 -2.81 28.21
CA LEU A 21 21.32 -2.01 27.08
C LEU A 21 20.81 -2.60 25.75
N LYS A 22 20.89 -3.92 25.60
CA LYS A 22 20.36 -4.64 24.44
C LYS A 22 18.83 -4.54 24.35
N ALA A 23 18.13 -4.71 25.47
CA ALA A 23 16.68 -4.57 25.52
C ALA A 23 16.24 -3.16 25.11
N ARG A 24 16.90 -2.13 25.66
CA ARG A 24 16.65 -0.72 25.30
C ARG A 24 16.90 -0.45 23.83
N PHE A 25 17.97 -1.01 23.24
CA PHE A 25 18.25 -0.88 21.81
C PHE A 25 17.08 -1.42 20.97
N TRP A 26 16.58 -2.61 21.27
CA TRP A 26 15.48 -3.21 20.51
C TRP A 26 14.15 -2.50 20.73
N GLN A 27 13.87 -2.04 21.95
CA GLN A 27 12.69 -1.22 22.22
C GLN A 27 12.70 0.06 21.37
N LEU A 28 13.82 0.79 21.34
CA LEU A 28 13.93 2.00 20.53
C LEU A 28 13.84 1.68 19.03
N ALA A 29 14.42 0.56 18.58
CA ALA A 29 14.31 0.13 17.19
C ALA A 29 12.84 -0.16 16.81
N GLU A 30 12.07 -0.79 17.71
CA GLU A 30 10.64 -1.04 17.54
C GLU A 30 9.84 0.27 17.47
N GLU A 31 10.07 1.19 18.41
CA GLU A 31 9.43 2.51 18.43
C GLU A 31 9.69 3.31 17.13
N VAL A 32 10.88 3.17 16.54
CA VAL A 32 11.24 3.82 15.27
C VAL A 32 10.47 3.22 14.09
N VAL A 33 10.26 1.90 14.04
CA VAL A 33 9.61 1.24 12.89
C VAL A 33 8.09 1.20 12.99
N GLU A 34 7.50 1.32 14.20
CA GLU A 34 6.06 1.22 14.41
C GLU A 34 5.24 2.20 13.54
N PRO A 35 5.61 3.51 13.40
CA PRO A 35 4.91 4.42 12.51
C PRO A 35 4.97 3.99 11.04
N MET A 36 6.07 3.36 10.62
CA MET A 36 6.24 2.86 9.25
C MET A 36 5.33 1.66 8.97
N LEU A 37 5.18 0.77 9.96
CA LEU A 37 4.25 -0.36 9.89
C LEU A 37 2.79 0.12 9.83
N ASP A 38 2.42 1.12 10.64
CA ASP A 38 1.10 1.73 10.61
C ASP A 38 0.77 2.34 9.25
N MET A 39 1.73 3.06 8.64
CA MET A 39 1.60 3.56 7.27
C MET A 39 1.38 2.43 6.26
N GLY A 40 2.13 1.33 6.37
CA GLY A 40 1.99 0.16 5.50
C GLY A 40 0.63 -0.56 5.63
N LYS A 41 -0.04 -0.45 6.79
CA LYS A 41 -1.39 -1.00 7.00
C LYS A 41 -2.50 -0.09 6.47
N LYS A 42 -2.30 1.24 6.53
CA LYS A 42 -3.34 2.24 6.21
C LYS A 42 -3.34 2.69 4.75
N TYR A 43 -2.18 2.67 4.09
CA TYR A 43 -2.03 3.21 2.75
C TYR A 43 -1.66 2.13 1.74
N THR A 44 -2.01 2.39 0.48
CA THR A 44 -1.57 1.59 -0.66
C THR A 44 -0.68 2.42 -1.59
N SER A 45 -0.12 1.77 -2.60
CA SER A 45 0.69 2.42 -3.63
C SER A 45 0.45 1.75 -4.99
N PRO A 46 0.81 2.41 -6.11
CA PRO A 46 0.65 1.82 -7.44
C PRO A 46 1.35 0.47 -7.60
N SER A 47 2.49 0.24 -6.94
CA SER A 47 3.17 -1.07 -6.98
C SER A 47 2.44 -2.15 -6.19
N ILE A 48 1.85 -1.80 -5.04
CA ILE A 48 1.01 -2.71 -4.25
C ILE A 48 -0.21 -3.14 -5.07
N GLU A 49 -0.93 -2.19 -5.69
CA GLU A 49 -2.11 -2.51 -6.50
C GLU A 49 -1.77 -3.35 -7.74
N ARG A 50 -0.64 -3.07 -8.42
CA ARG A 50 -0.16 -3.96 -9.49
C ARG A 50 0.12 -5.36 -8.98
N SER A 51 0.74 -5.51 -7.80
CA SER A 51 1.01 -6.83 -7.22
C SER A 51 -0.26 -7.62 -6.91
N VAL A 52 -1.35 -6.93 -6.56
CA VAL A 52 -2.66 -7.57 -6.36
C VAL A 52 -3.19 -8.08 -7.70
N LEU A 53 -3.16 -7.26 -8.75
CA LEU A 53 -3.62 -7.65 -10.09
C LEU A 53 -2.77 -8.80 -10.68
N LEU A 54 -1.45 -8.81 -10.47
CA LEU A 54 -0.61 -9.94 -10.88
C LEU A 54 -1.07 -11.26 -10.24
N ARG A 55 -1.43 -11.23 -8.95
CA ARG A 55 -1.99 -12.40 -8.24
C ARG A 55 -3.40 -12.78 -8.70
N MET A 56 -4.12 -11.85 -9.34
CA MET A 56 -5.41 -12.11 -9.98
C MET A 56 -5.28 -12.65 -11.41
N GLY A 57 -4.05 -12.83 -11.92
CA GLY A 57 -3.79 -13.43 -13.23
C GLY A 57 -3.64 -12.44 -14.39
N PHE A 58 -3.42 -11.16 -14.10
CA PHE A 58 -3.08 -10.16 -15.11
C PHE A 58 -1.58 -10.14 -15.39
N SER A 59 -1.19 -9.79 -16.62
CA SER A 59 0.21 -9.51 -16.94
C SER A 59 0.67 -8.18 -16.36
N SER A 60 1.99 -7.95 -16.30
CA SER A 60 2.55 -6.67 -15.83
C SER A 60 2.09 -5.47 -16.67
N ILE A 61 1.84 -5.67 -17.97
CA ILE A 61 1.38 -4.62 -18.89
C ILE A 61 -0.07 -4.25 -18.56
N GLU A 62 -0.94 -5.26 -18.47
CA GLU A 62 -2.36 -5.08 -18.13
C GLU A 62 -2.53 -4.46 -16.74
N ALA A 63 -1.82 -4.99 -15.73
CA ALA A 63 -1.86 -4.47 -14.37
C ALA A 63 -1.41 -3.00 -14.31
N THR A 64 -0.41 -2.63 -15.11
CA THR A 64 0.04 -1.23 -15.21
C THR A 64 -1.04 -0.34 -15.79
N GLU A 65 -1.72 -0.79 -16.84
CA GLU A 65 -2.76 -0.01 -17.50
C GLU A 65 -3.99 0.18 -16.62
N ILE A 66 -4.45 -0.88 -15.96
CA ILE A 66 -5.56 -0.80 -14.99
C ILE A 66 -5.20 0.20 -13.88
N VAL A 67 -4.01 0.09 -13.26
CA VAL A 67 -3.61 0.98 -12.16
C VAL A 67 -3.47 2.43 -12.59
N LYS A 68 -2.95 2.71 -13.81
CA LYS A 68 -2.91 4.08 -14.36
C LYS A 68 -4.29 4.71 -14.42
N ARG A 69 -5.30 3.94 -14.82
CA ARG A 69 -6.68 4.42 -14.91
C ARG A 69 -7.32 4.55 -13.52
N VAL A 70 -7.08 3.61 -12.61
CA VAL A 70 -7.51 3.77 -11.19
C VAL A 70 -6.94 5.06 -10.59
N LEU A 71 -5.69 5.40 -10.89
CA LEU A 71 -5.07 6.66 -10.48
C LEU A 71 -5.73 7.87 -11.12
N SER A 72 -5.97 7.86 -12.45
CA SER A 72 -6.60 9.00 -13.14
C SER A 72 -8.05 9.24 -12.70
N HIS A 73 -8.71 8.20 -12.19
CA HIS A 73 -10.05 8.30 -11.61
C HIS A 73 -10.04 8.62 -10.11
N GLU A 74 -8.88 8.77 -9.46
CA GLU A 74 -8.73 9.04 -8.02
C GLU A 74 -9.29 7.94 -7.10
N LEU A 75 -9.28 6.68 -7.58
CA LEU A 75 -9.91 5.54 -6.90
C LEU A 75 -8.93 4.58 -6.22
N MET A 76 -7.67 4.98 -6.02
CA MET A 76 -6.65 4.12 -5.38
C MET A 76 -7.07 3.61 -4.00
N GLY A 77 -7.73 4.45 -3.20
CA GLY A 77 -8.22 4.06 -1.88
C GLY A 77 -9.32 3.00 -1.89
N LYS A 78 -9.90 2.68 -3.05
CA LYS A 78 -10.89 1.61 -3.20
C LYS A 78 -10.26 0.26 -3.57
N GLY A 79 -8.99 0.25 -4.01
CA GLY A 79 -8.23 -0.92 -4.44
C GLY A 79 -8.52 -1.35 -5.88
N ALA A 80 -7.49 -1.48 -6.72
CA ALA A 80 -7.63 -1.83 -8.13
C ALA A 80 -8.18 -3.25 -8.31
N GLY A 81 -7.73 -4.21 -7.50
CA GLY A 81 -8.27 -5.57 -7.51
C GLY A 81 -9.75 -5.62 -7.10
N HIS A 82 -10.17 -4.77 -6.16
CA HIS A 82 -11.56 -4.65 -5.75
C HIS A 82 -12.43 -4.04 -6.86
N ILE A 83 -11.93 -3.03 -7.58
CA ILE A 83 -12.61 -2.46 -8.76
C ILE A 83 -12.86 -3.53 -9.82
N VAL A 84 -11.83 -4.31 -10.19
CA VAL A 84 -11.97 -5.42 -11.14
C VAL A 84 -13.02 -6.43 -10.65
N TYR A 85 -12.94 -6.84 -9.38
CA TYR A 85 -13.89 -7.79 -8.78
C TYR A 85 -15.33 -7.28 -8.82
N ARG A 86 -15.57 -6.02 -8.44
CA ARG A 86 -16.92 -5.43 -8.47
C ARG A 86 -17.46 -5.35 -9.88
N ILE A 87 -16.68 -4.84 -10.84
CA ILE A 87 -17.12 -4.75 -12.23
C ILE A 87 -17.41 -6.12 -12.84
N ALA A 88 -16.60 -7.13 -12.52
CA ALA A 88 -16.87 -8.51 -12.93
C ALA A 88 -18.24 -8.99 -12.43
N LYS A 89 -18.52 -8.77 -11.14
CA LYS A 89 -19.78 -9.16 -10.50
C LYS A 89 -21.00 -8.42 -11.09
N GLU A 90 -20.93 -7.09 -11.24
CA GLU A 90 -22.05 -6.28 -11.72
C GLU A 90 -22.42 -6.57 -13.19
N ASN A 91 -21.46 -7.08 -13.97
CA ASN A 91 -21.66 -7.37 -15.39
C ASN A 91 -21.77 -8.88 -15.69
N GLY A 92 -21.73 -9.75 -14.67
CA GLY A 92 -21.71 -11.21 -14.86
C GLY A 92 -20.50 -11.71 -15.67
N LEU A 93 -19.38 -10.98 -15.62
CA LEU A 93 -18.15 -11.30 -16.34
C LEU A 93 -17.21 -12.14 -15.46
N SER A 94 -16.27 -12.84 -16.10
CA SER A 94 -15.12 -13.36 -15.39
C SER A 94 -14.23 -12.20 -14.89
N VAL A 95 -13.46 -12.43 -13.83
CA VAL A 95 -12.46 -11.46 -13.34
C VAL A 95 -11.51 -11.06 -14.47
N ARG A 96 -11.11 -12.02 -15.31
CA ARG A 96 -10.20 -11.81 -16.43
C ARG A 96 -10.79 -10.85 -17.46
N ASP A 97 -12.01 -11.10 -17.90
CA ASP A 97 -12.67 -10.28 -18.94
C ASP A 97 -12.93 -8.86 -18.44
N ALA A 98 -13.38 -8.73 -17.19
CA ALA A 98 -13.60 -7.42 -16.58
C ALA A 98 -12.30 -6.60 -16.52
N GLY A 99 -11.19 -7.22 -16.10
CA GLY A 99 -9.92 -6.50 -16.02
C GLY A 99 -9.34 -6.14 -17.39
N LEU A 100 -9.53 -6.98 -18.42
CA LEU A 100 -9.15 -6.63 -19.81
C LEU A 100 -9.93 -5.42 -20.32
N LYS A 101 -11.26 -5.42 -20.15
CA LYS A 101 -12.11 -4.28 -20.48
C LYS A 101 -11.67 -3.00 -19.78
N LEU A 102 -11.36 -3.08 -18.49
CA LEU A 102 -10.86 -1.95 -17.71
C LEU A 102 -9.49 -1.46 -18.22
N ALA A 103 -8.58 -2.36 -18.60
CA ALA A 103 -7.29 -2.01 -19.19
C ALA A 103 -7.46 -1.27 -20.53
N ASP A 104 -8.40 -1.72 -21.36
CA ASP A 104 -8.71 -1.12 -22.67
C ASP A 104 -9.46 0.22 -22.54
N GLY A 105 -9.87 0.60 -21.33
CA GLY A 105 -10.55 1.87 -21.06
C GLY A 105 -12.06 1.79 -21.15
N GLU A 106 -12.64 0.59 -21.14
CA GLU A 106 -14.08 0.39 -21.06
C GLU A 106 -14.56 0.39 -19.61
N LEU A 107 -15.88 0.55 -19.42
CA LEU A 107 -16.60 0.42 -18.14
C LEU A 107 -16.26 1.47 -17.06
N TRP A 108 -15.39 2.45 -17.33
CA TRP A 108 -14.99 3.47 -16.35
C TRP A 108 -16.11 4.42 -15.92
N GLU A 109 -17.10 4.69 -16.77
CA GLU A 109 -18.31 5.42 -16.36
C GLU A 109 -19.10 4.66 -15.28
N GLN A 110 -19.20 3.33 -15.42
CA GLN A 110 -19.83 2.48 -14.41
C GLN A 110 -18.98 2.41 -13.14
N VAL A 111 -17.65 2.32 -13.26
CA VAL A 111 -16.73 2.36 -12.12
C VAL A 111 -16.94 3.65 -11.32
N ASP A 112 -16.93 4.80 -11.99
CA ASP A 112 -17.13 6.09 -11.33
C ASP A 112 -18.48 6.17 -10.63
N ARG A 113 -19.56 5.73 -11.30
CA ARG A 113 -20.89 5.66 -10.69
C ARG A 113 -20.90 4.80 -9.41
N ILE A 114 -20.29 3.62 -9.44
CA ILE A 114 -20.28 2.70 -8.29
C ILE A 114 -19.43 3.23 -7.13
N PHE A 115 -18.27 3.82 -7.42
CA PHE A 115 -17.26 4.09 -6.40
C PHE A 115 -17.15 5.57 -5.96
N LYS A 116 -17.69 6.51 -6.75
CA LYS A 116 -17.72 7.94 -6.40
C LYS A 116 -19.06 8.40 -5.84
N GLU A 117 -20.18 7.86 -6.32
CA GLU A 117 -21.51 8.23 -5.80
C GLU A 117 -21.82 7.61 -4.42
N ALA A 118 -21.00 6.65 -3.98
CA ALA A 118 -21.12 6.01 -2.67
C ALA A 118 -20.37 6.73 -1.53
N ASN A 119 -19.86 7.95 -1.78
CA ASN A 119 -19.16 8.78 -0.79
C ASN A 119 -19.98 10.04 -0.46
#